data_AF-A0A1B8E0P0-F1
#
_entry.id   AF-A0A1B8E0P0-F1
#
_cell.length_a   1.000
_cell.length_b   1.000
_cell.length_c   1.000
_cell.angle_alpha   90.00
_cell.angle_beta   90.00
_cell.angle_gamma   90.00
#
_symmetry.space_group_name_H-M   'P 1'
#
loop_
_entity.id
_entity.type
_entity.pdbx_description
1 polymer ?
#
loop_
_entity_poly.entity_id
_entity_poly.type
_entity_poly.pdbx_seq_one_letter_code
_entity_poly.pdbx_strand_id
1 'polypeptide(L)'
;MTDGHVHSQHESKLLSIPVEIRQAIYTQIFHGQTHAFLWHGRIHLSECLQPNLGDDSHDGRERKSTVEWGGDDPKWARRLRSSWGVHWECEEAANPEKTDMRKHRRQHAYDLLVVCKKMFIDVCDFVKTTVIIFTDVDTLNMWLLEPNELNSGSNWAWDFQEYIRPSLRKLNVAFRLPLAFFEALEKALEEDEDFVLAGGDNTSFKSVQCNTWERLWPAVCQLPQLRSLHIWLDHDDRPSWSFVNERLALHPVIAALAARTQACSEEKIMQHLDIAVNLPKLHPRYAKPDTHFFQEGPPPPFTIERRIRQRWHCEERDSEKLYVGYKADFPVWHELPEMCKESTRMVREADMTLQEEDVMLEEEDMTLEEVEELETRLWNEGTNVHEFMSDFNGPPPDEDTIYSRRFLDQSYLAPWFL
;
A
#
# COMPACT_ATOMS: atom_id res chain seq x y z
N MET A 1 -2.24 -36.94 51.17
CA MET A 1 -2.13 -35.50 50.84
C MET A 1 -1.84 -35.43 49.35
N THR A 2 -2.91 -35.28 48.56
CA THR A 2 -2.82 -35.07 47.11
C THR A 2 -2.51 -33.59 46.91
N ASP A 3 -1.25 -33.29 46.59
CA ASP A 3 -0.82 -31.96 46.20
C ASP A 3 -1.49 -31.66 44.84
N GLY A 4 -2.69 -31.08 44.92
CA GLY A 4 -3.46 -30.67 43.76
C GLY A 4 -2.76 -29.47 43.16
N HIS A 5 -1.84 -29.74 42.23
CA HIS A 5 -1.15 -28.71 41.47
C HIS A 5 -2.21 -27.92 40.67
N VAL A 6 -2.74 -26.86 41.28
CA VAL A 6 -3.63 -25.91 40.60
C VAL A 6 -2.80 -25.32 39.47
N HIS A 7 -3.27 -25.50 38.24
CA HIS A 7 -2.60 -24.94 37.07
C HIS A 7 -2.49 -23.42 37.27
N SER A 8 -1.28 -22.85 37.27
CA SER A 8 -1.03 -21.43 37.59
C SER A 8 -1.86 -20.43 36.77
N GLN A 9 -2.40 -20.87 35.62
CA GLN A 9 -3.32 -20.10 34.79
C GLN A 9 -4.67 -19.79 35.49
N HIS A 10 -5.14 -20.66 36.40
CA HIS A 10 -6.38 -20.44 37.15
C HIS A 10 -6.26 -19.34 38.23
N GLU A 11 -5.04 -18.99 38.61
CA GLU A 11 -4.77 -17.91 39.57
C GLU A 11 -4.65 -16.54 38.88
N SER A 12 -4.52 -16.51 37.55
CA SER A 12 -4.43 -15.27 36.79
C SER A 12 -5.75 -14.52 36.82
N LYS A 13 -5.76 -13.35 37.47
CA LYS A 13 -6.92 -12.44 37.48
C LYS A 13 -7.38 -12.08 36.07
N LEU A 14 -6.43 -11.88 35.14
CA LEU A 14 -6.74 -11.55 33.75
C LEU A 14 -7.40 -12.73 33.02
N LEU A 15 -7.01 -13.98 33.29
CA LEU A 15 -7.58 -15.14 32.59
C LEU A 15 -8.89 -15.64 33.22
N SER A 16 -9.18 -15.20 34.45
CA SER A 16 -10.39 -15.55 35.21
C SER A 16 -11.56 -14.59 35.01
N ILE A 17 -11.35 -13.41 34.41
CA ILE A 17 -12.43 -12.49 34.03
C ILE A 17 -13.11 -12.92 32.72
N PRO A 18 -14.38 -12.49 32.46
CA PRO A 18 -15.12 -12.83 31.25
C PRO A 18 -14.39 -12.45 29.95
N VAL A 19 -14.63 -13.23 28.90
CA VAL A 19 -13.95 -13.07 27.60
C VAL A 19 -14.18 -11.69 26.99
N GLU A 20 -15.35 -11.12 27.20
CA GLU A 20 -15.74 -9.79 26.70
C GLU A 20 -14.85 -8.69 27.31
N ILE A 21 -14.53 -8.80 28.60
CA ILE A 21 -13.64 -7.84 29.28
C ILE A 21 -12.20 -8.02 28.79
N ARG A 22 -11.77 -9.27 28.57
CA ARG A 22 -10.43 -9.55 28.03
C ARG A 22 -10.28 -9.02 26.61
N GLN A 23 -11.29 -9.20 25.77
CA GLN A 23 -11.33 -8.63 24.42
C GLN A 23 -11.32 -7.10 24.46
N ALA A 24 -12.07 -6.47 25.37
CA ALA A 24 -12.03 -5.02 25.55
C ALA A 24 -10.63 -4.51 25.96
N ILE A 25 -9.89 -5.29 26.76
CA ILE A 25 -8.48 -5.01 27.08
C ILE A 25 -7.60 -5.18 25.83
N TYR A 26 -7.79 -6.25 25.05
CA TYR A 26 -7.04 -6.46 23.81
C TYR A 26 -7.29 -5.37 22.77
N THR A 27 -8.49 -4.79 22.69
CA THR A 27 -8.78 -3.63 21.83
C THR A 27 -7.92 -2.41 22.18
N GLN A 28 -7.42 -2.29 23.42
CA GLN A 28 -6.50 -1.21 23.80
C GLN A 28 -5.05 -1.47 23.33
N ILE A 29 -4.75 -2.71 22.95
CA ILE A 29 -3.41 -3.18 22.53
C ILE A 29 -3.33 -3.39 21.02
N PHE A 30 -4.46 -3.75 20.41
CA PHE A 30 -4.61 -3.95 18.98
C PHE A 30 -5.70 -2.98 18.51
N HIS A 31 -5.31 -1.86 17.90
CA HIS A 31 -6.25 -0.84 17.38
C HIS A 31 -6.98 -1.27 16.09
N GLY A 32 -7.40 -2.54 16.01
CA GLY A 32 -8.21 -3.08 14.91
C GLY A 32 -7.44 -3.47 13.66
N GLN A 33 -6.18 -3.00 13.51
CA GLN A 33 -5.30 -3.35 12.40
C GLN A 33 -3.91 -3.73 12.91
N THR A 34 -3.33 -4.79 12.34
CA THR A 34 -2.02 -5.33 12.73
C THR A 34 -1.18 -5.57 11.49
N HIS A 35 0.07 -5.10 11.48
CA HIS A 35 1.03 -5.45 10.44
C HIS A 35 1.63 -6.82 10.70
N ALA A 36 1.68 -7.65 9.67
CA ALA A 36 2.54 -8.83 9.63
C ALA A 36 3.79 -8.50 8.81
N PHE A 37 4.98 -8.81 9.33
CA PHE A 37 6.25 -8.56 8.65
C PHE A 37 7.27 -9.66 8.93
N LEU A 38 8.17 -9.90 7.97
CA LEU A 38 9.25 -10.87 8.12
C LEU A 38 10.43 -10.27 8.89
N TRP A 39 10.87 -10.95 9.93
CA TRP A 39 12.07 -10.60 10.69
C TRP A 39 12.84 -11.87 11.04
N HIS A 40 14.11 -11.95 10.63
CA HIS A 40 14.95 -13.15 10.79
C HIS A 40 14.27 -14.46 10.31
N GLY A 41 13.57 -14.39 9.16
CA GLY A 41 12.89 -15.53 8.55
C GLY A 41 11.62 -15.97 9.28
N ARG A 42 11.09 -15.15 10.20
CA ARG A 42 9.86 -15.43 10.95
C ARG A 42 8.87 -14.30 10.82
N ILE A 43 7.59 -14.62 10.96
CA ILE A 43 6.53 -13.62 10.89
C ILE A 43 6.36 -13.00 12.27
N HIS A 44 6.44 -11.68 12.30
CA HIS A 44 6.22 -10.85 13.47
C HIS A 44 4.97 -9.98 13.27
N LEU A 45 4.41 -9.53 14.39
CA LEU A 45 3.25 -8.65 14.41
C LEU A 45 3.58 -7.35 15.09
N SER A 46 3.11 -6.25 14.52
CA SER A 46 3.11 -4.94 15.17
C SER A 46 1.76 -4.25 15.00
N GLU A 47 1.41 -3.43 15.97
CA GLU A 47 0.25 -2.55 15.85
C GLU A 47 0.39 -1.59 14.67
N CYS A 48 -0.72 -1.31 13.99
CA CYS A 48 -0.79 -0.23 13.00
C CYS A 48 -0.97 1.11 13.72
N LEU A 49 0.01 2.00 13.57
CA LEU A 49 -0.03 3.35 14.15
C LEU A 49 -0.94 4.30 13.35
N GLN A 50 -1.30 3.93 12.12
CA GLN A 50 -2.03 4.77 11.19
C GLN A 50 -3.21 3.98 10.58
N PRO A 51 -4.28 3.71 11.36
CA PRO A 51 -5.37 2.84 10.91
C PRO A 51 -6.31 3.47 9.86
N ASN A 52 -6.23 4.78 9.62
CA ASN A 52 -7.14 5.51 8.73
C ASN A 52 -6.42 6.04 7.47
N LEU A 53 -5.53 5.23 6.87
CA LEU A 53 -4.79 5.61 5.68
C LEU A 53 -5.60 5.29 4.41
N GLY A 54 -5.61 6.22 3.45
CA GLY A 54 -6.32 6.06 2.17
C GLY A 54 -6.95 7.33 1.61
N ASP A 55 -6.84 8.47 2.30
CA ASP A 55 -7.27 9.77 1.77
C ASP A 55 -6.18 10.45 0.92
N ASP A 56 -6.57 11.52 0.24
CA ASP A 56 -5.71 12.32 -0.64
C ASP A 56 -4.71 13.22 0.12
N SER A 57 -4.60 13.08 1.45
CA SER A 57 -3.72 13.90 2.28
C SER A 57 -2.27 13.36 2.41
N HIS A 58 -2.02 12.13 1.97
CA HIS A 58 -0.73 11.44 2.15
C HIS A 58 0.20 11.57 0.94
N ASP A 59 0.60 12.81 0.62
CA ASP A 59 1.46 13.11 -0.55
C ASP A 59 2.98 13.06 -0.26
N GLY A 60 3.38 12.74 0.97
CA GLY A 60 4.76 12.68 1.43
C GLY A 60 5.17 13.86 2.31
N ARG A 61 4.41 14.97 2.35
CA ARG A 61 4.69 16.12 3.24
C ARG A 61 4.53 15.76 4.71
N GLU A 62 3.61 14.87 5.04
CA GLU A 62 3.33 14.38 6.40
C GLU A 62 4.54 13.68 7.03
N ARG A 63 5.52 13.27 6.22
CA ARG A 63 6.72 12.54 6.68
C ARG A 63 7.85 13.43 7.19
N LYS A 64 7.73 14.75 7.01
CA LYS A 64 8.71 15.74 7.46
C LYS A 64 8.95 15.64 8.97
N SER A 65 10.21 15.80 9.39
CA SER A 65 10.55 15.75 10.81
C SER A 65 10.50 17.10 11.52
N THR A 66 10.64 18.19 10.76
CA THR A 66 10.66 19.58 11.23
C THR A 66 9.79 20.47 10.36
N VAL A 67 9.30 21.57 10.95
CA VAL A 67 8.52 22.60 10.25
C VAL A 67 9.42 23.50 9.38
N GLU A 68 10.74 23.47 9.58
CA GLU A 68 11.69 24.28 8.83
C GLU A 68 11.82 23.80 7.37
N TRP A 69 11.65 24.74 6.45
CA TRP A 69 11.78 24.52 5.02
C TRP A 69 13.26 24.47 4.64
N GLY A 70 13.82 23.26 4.48
CA GLY A 70 15.16 23.03 3.97
C GLY A 70 15.27 21.64 3.34
N GLY A 71 15.92 21.54 2.18
CA GLY A 71 16.04 20.29 1.40
C GLY A 71 16.94 19.20 2.02
N ASP A 72 17.60 19.50 3.15
CA ASP A 72 18.53 18.61 3.85
C ASP A 72 17.89 17.97 5.10
N ASP A 73 16.73 17.33 4.95
CA ASP A 73 16.16 16.45 5.99
C ASP A 73 16.40 14.97 5.62
N PRO A 74 17.52 14.36 6.05
CA PRO A 74 17.82 12.96 5.75
C PRO A 74 16.83 11.99 6.42
N LYS A 75 16.14 12.42 7.49
CA LYS A 75 15.09 11.62 8.12
C LYS A 75 13.85 11.61 7.24
N TRP A 76 13.45 12.76 6.69
CA TRP A 76 12.36 12.85 5.72
C TRP A 76 12.67 12.01 4.48
N ALA A 77 13.86 12.17 3.89
CA ALA A 77 14.29 11.40 2.73
C ALA A 77 14.22 9.88 2.99
N ARG A 78 14.69 9.42 4.15
CA ARG A 78 14.57 8.01 4.57
C ARG A 78 13.11 7.54 4.70
N ARG A 79 12.22 8.35 5.28
CA ARG A 79 10.80 8.01 5.42
C ARG A 79 10.08 7.95 4.06
N LEU A 80 10.49 8.78 3.12
CA LEU A 80 10.02 8.75 1.73
C LEU A 80 10.48 7.50 0.97
N ARG A 81 11.51 6.78 1.45
CA ARG A 81 11.96 5.47 0.94
C ARG A 81 11.30 4.27 1.61
N SER A 82 10.41 4.48 2.58
CA SER A 82 9.69 3.39 3.23
C SER A 82 9.04 2.47 2.21
N SER A 83 9.34 1.18 2.29
CA SER A 83 8.68 0.14 1.49
C SER A 83 7.27 -0.14 1.99
N TRP A 84 6.94 0.27 3.22
CA TRP A 84 5.59 0.21 3.78
C TRP A 84 4.72 1.39 3.33
N GLY A 85 5.24 2.25 2.44
CA GLY A 85 4.51 3.34 1.82
C GLY A 85 3.96 4.32 2.86
N VAL A 86 2.65 4.48 2.88
CA VAL A 86 1.95 5.36 3.83
C VAL A 86 2.06 4.89 5.28
N HIS A 87 2.36 3.60 5.53
CA HIS A 87 2.57 3.02 6.87
C HIS A 87 4.03 3.16 7.32
N TRP A 88 4.73 4.21 6.88
CA TRP A 88 6.14 4.44 7.19
C TRP A 88 6.42 4.57 8.70
N GLU A 89 5.46 5.08 9.49
CA GLU A 89 5.62 5.15 10.94
C GLU A 89 5.64 3.74 11.56
N CYS A 90 4.83 2.83 11.02
CA CYS A 90 4.79 1.44 11.44
C CYS A 90 6.12 0.74 11.10
N GLU A 91 6.70 1.03 9.94
CA GLU A 91 8.03 0.51 9.57
C GLU A 91 9.13 1.03 10.51
N GLU A 92 9.13 2.34 10.81
CA GLU A 92 10.08 2.94 11.75
C GLU A 92 9.95 2.31 13.15
N ALA A 93 8.73 2.05 13.61
CA ALA A 93 8.46 1.42 14.90
C ALA A 93 8.86 -0.07 14.93
N ALA A 94 8.60 -0.80 13.84
CA ALA A 94 8.93 -2.20 13.72
C ALA A 94 10.45 -2.44 13.70
N ASN A 95 11.25 -1.49 13.21
CA ASN A 95 12.69 -1.63 13.05
C ASN A 95 13.48 -1.36 14.37
N PRO A 96 14.11 -2.38 14.99
CA PRO A 96 14.82 -2.25 16.26
C PRO A 96 16.18 -1.58 16.16
N GLU A 97 16.78 -1.50 14.97
CA GLU A 97 18.08 -0.83 14.81
C GLU A 97 17.99 0.70 14.93
N LYS A 98 16.77 1.25 14.79
CA LYS A 98 16.52 2.71 14.72
C LYS A 98 15.80 3.27 15.94
N THR A 99 15.36 2.41 16.88
CA THR A 99 14.44 2.80 17.95
C THR A 99 14.95 2.29 19.31
N ASP A 100 14.93 3.14 20.34
CA ASP A 100 15.36 2.79 21.70
C ASP A 100 14.62 1.52 22.19
N MET A 101 15.39 0.48 22.55
CA MET A 101 14.92 -0.83 23.01
C MET A 101 13.85 -0.76 24.11
N ARG A 102 13.83 0.31 24.92
CA ARG A 102 12.79 0.51 25.96
C ARG A 102 11.44 0.97 25.40
N LYS A 103 11.42 1.73 24.30
CA LYS A 103 10.20 2.06 23.56
C LYS A 103 9.75 0.86 22.70
N HIS A 104 10.71 0.14 22.14
CA HIS A 104 10.49 -1.09 21.35
C HIS A 104 9.65 -2.15 22.08
N ARG A 105 9.92 -2.40 23.38
CA ARG A 105 9.15 -3.37 24.19
C ARG A 105 7.67 -3.02 24.40
N ARG A 106 7.25 -1.78 24.20
CA ARG A 106 5.85 -1.38 24.45
C ARG A 106 4.92 -1.67 23.28
N GLN A 107 5.46 -2.04 22.12
CA GLN A 107 4.70 -2.12 20.86
C GLN A 107 4.53 -3.55 20.33
N HIS A 108 5.17 -4.55 20.96
CA HIS A 108 5.03 -5.94 20.54
C HIS A 108 3.85 -6.60 21.23
N ALA A 109 2.69 -6.51 20.60
CA ALA A 109 1.53 -7.33 20.98
C ALA A 109 1.84 -8.85 20.93
N TYR A 110 2.93 -9.23 20.25
CA TYR A 110 3.52 -10.57 20.24
C TYR A 110 3.90 -11.08 21.64
N ASP A 111 4.24 -10.20 22.60
CA ASP A 111 4.56 -10.62 23.98
C ASP A 111 3.39 -11.37 24.62
N LEU A 112 2.14 -11.07 24.22
CA LEU A 112 0.95 -11.76 24.71
C LEU A 112 0.83 -13.19 24.17
N LEU A 113 1.38 -13.47 22.98
CA LEU A 113 1.33 -14.79 22.34
C LEU A 113 2.22 -15.80 23.07
N VAL A 114 3.23 -15.34 23.81
CA VAL A 114 4.21 -16.21 24.46
C VAL A 114 4.00 -16.39 25.96
N VAL A 115 3.00 -15.73 26.57
CA VAL A 115 2.73 -15.79 28.02
C VAL A 115 2.28 -17.18 28.46
N CYS A 116 1.19 -17.69 27.85
CA CYS A 116 0.67 -19.02 28.13
C CYS A 116 -0.31 -19.45 27.04
N LYS A 117 -0.59 -20.76 26.94
CA LYS A 117 -1.51 -21.33 25.94
C LYS A 117 -2.89 -20.65 25.92
N LYS A 118 -3.47 -20.38 27.09
CA LYS A 118 -4.81 -19.76 27.17
C LYS A 118 -4.80 -18.34 26.60
N MET A 119 -3.79 -17.55 26.97
CA MET A 119 -3.62 -16.19 26.46
C MET A 119 -3.32 -16.18 24.95
N PHE A 120 -2.49 -17.10 24.48
CA PHE A 120 -2.25 -17.31 23.05
C PHE A 120 -3.57 -17.53 22.29
N ILE A 121 -4.39 -18.50 22.74
CA ILE A 121 -5.68 -18.79 22.08
C ILE A 121 -6.59 -17.56 22.13
N ASP A 122 -6.71 -16.90 23.29
CA ASP A 122 -7.60 -15.74 23.44
C ASP A 122 -7.18 -14.56 22.54
N VAL A 123 -5.88 -14.28 22.45
CA VAL A 123 -5.34 -13.23 21.59
C VAL A 123 -5.51 -13.60 20.13
N CYS A 124 -5.23 -14.85 19.76
CA CYS A 124 -5.44 -15.30 18.41
C CYS A 124 -6.92 -15.22 17.98
N ASP A 125 -7.85 -15.61 18.86
CA ASP A 125 -9.28 -15.47 18.62
C ASP A 125 -9.72 -14.02 18.44
N PHE A 126 -9.09 -13.10 19.18
CA PHE A 126 -9.27 -11.67 18.99
C PHE A 126 -8.70 -11.19 17.65
N VAL A 127 -7.45 -11.53 17.32
CA VAL A 127 -6.76 -11.10 16.10
C VAL A 127 -7.49 -11.56 14.82
N LYS A 128 -8.17 -12.71 14.84
CA LYS A 128 -9.05 -13.16 13.72
C LYS A 128 -10.13 -12.14 13.32
N THR A 129 -10.50 -11.25 14.24
CA THR A 129 -11.51 -10.20 14.00
C THR A 129 -10.91 -8.87 13.51
N THR A 130 -9.58 -8.74 13.60
CA THR A 130 -8.81 -7.57 13.15
C THR A 130 -8.42 -7.69 11.68
N VAL A 131 -7.96 -6.58 11.11
CA VAL A 131 -7.34 -6.55 9.77
C VAL A 131 -5.87 -6.91 9.93
N ILE A 132 -5.37 -7.84 9.11
CA ILE A 132 -3.92 -8.07 8.98
C ILE A 132 -3.42 -7.37 7.72
N ILE A 133 -2.40 -6.53 7.88
CA ILE A 133 -1.77 -5.77 6.80
C ILE A 133 -0.44 -6.42 6.45
N PHE A 134 -0.21 -6.69 5.17
CA PHE A 134 1.08 -7.12 4.63
C PHE A 134 1.63 -6.01 3.73
N THR A 135 2.89 -5.64 3.95
CA THR A 135 3.53 -4.52 3.24
C THR A 135 4.58 -4.94 2.22
N ASP A 136 4.91 -6.24 2.16
CA ASP A 136 5.82 -6.80 1.19
C ASP A 136 5.38 -8.20 0.71
N VAL A 137 5.77 -8.53 -0.53
CA VAL A 137 5.38 -9.77 -1.21
C VAL A 137 5.93 -11.00 -0.51
N ASP A 138 7.16 -10.93 0.02
CA ASP A 138 7.85 -12.07 0.62
C ASP A 138 7.17 -12.48 1.93
N THR A 139 6.78 -11.53 2.78
CA THR A 139 6.03 -11.79 4.01
C THR A 139 4.67 -12.43 3.70
N LEU A 140 3.92 -11.88 2.73
CA LEU A 140 2.62 -12.45 2.37
C LEU A 140 2.77 -13.85 1.76
N ASN A 141 3.75 -14.05 0.89
CA ASN A 141 4.04 -15.37 0.33
C ASN A 141 4.39 -16.37 1.44
N MET A 142 5.33 -16.02 2.32
CA MET A 142 5.70 -16.84 3.49
C MET A 142 4.50 -17.18 4.39
N TRP A 143 3.57 -16.24 4.59
CA TRP A 143 2.35 -16.46 5.35
C TRP A 143 1.40 -17.46 4.68
N LEU A 144 1.38 -17.48 3.35
CA LEU A 144 0.48 -18.33 2.57
C LEU A 144 1.04 -19.74 2.38
N LEU A 145 2.36 -19.93 2.36
CA LEU A 145 3.01 -21.26 2.26
C LEU A 145 2.48 -22.23 3.33
N GLU A 146 2.35 -23.50 2.95
CA GLU A 146 1.98 -24.54 3.92
C GLU A 146 3.16 -24.86 4.85
N PRO A 147 2.90 -25.09 6.15
CA PRO A 147 3.95 -25.38 7.15
C PRO A 147 4.87 -26.55 6.81
N ASN A 148 4.43 -27.46 5.93
CA ASN A 148 5.21 -28.62 5.51
C ASN A 148 6.46 -28.26 4.68
N GLU A 149 6.53 -27.04 4.13
CA GLU A 149 7.67 -26.60 3.30
C GLU A 149 8.76 -25.86 4.09
N LEU A 150 8.47 -25.45 5.33
CA LEU A 150 9.38 -24.64 6.16
C LEU A 150 9.87 -25.45 7.37
N ASN A 151 11.05 -26.05 7.21
CA ASN A 151 11.93 -26.64 8.24
C ASN A 151 11.33 -26.83 9.66
N SER A 152 11.15 -28.09 10.05
CA SER A 152 10.69 -28.61 11.35
C SER A 152 11.55 -28.25 12.59
N GLY A 153 12.30 -27.15 12.57
CA GLY A 153 13.22 -26.74 13.64
C GLY A 153 12.65 -25.77 14.68
N SER A 154 11.41 -25.31 14.53
CA SER A 154 10.75 -24.41 15.48
C SER A 154 10.18 -25.21 16.67
N ASN A 155 10.90 -25.25 17.78
CA ASN A 155 10.48 -25.88 19.06
C ASN A 155 9.28 -25.19 19.77
N TRP A 156 8.49 -24.37 19.07
CA TRP A 156 7.33 -23.71 19.66
C TRP A 156 6.08 -24.54 19.37
N ALA A 157 5.40 -25.00 20.42
CA ALA A 157 4.18 -25.80 20.31
C ALA A 157 2.96 -25.05 19.73
N TRP A 158 3.13 -23.78 19.37
CA TRP A 158 2.06 -22.89 18.90
C TRP A 158 2.57 -22.07 17.72
N ASP A 159 2.15 -22.43 16.51
CA ASP A 159 2.39 -21.60 15.33
C ASP A 159 1.21 -20.63 15.15
N PHE A 160 1.50 -19.34 15.29
CA PHE A 160 0.52 -18.27 15.09
C PHE A 160 -0.03 -18.29 13.65
N GLN A 161 0.81 -18.55 12.66
CA GLN A 161 0.43 -18.61 11.26
C GLN A 161 -0.58 -19.74 11.02
N GLU A 162 -0.28 -20.95 11.49
CA GLU A 162 -1.19 -22.10 11.38
C GLU A 162 -2.56 -21.83 12.01
N TYR A 163 -2.58 -21.13 13.14
CA TYR A 163 -3.82 -20.88 13.88
C TYR A 163 -4.68 -19.77 13.25
N ILE A 164 -4.05 -18.73 12.70
CA ILE A 164 -4.76 -17.55 12.18
C ILE A 164 -5.10 -17.69 10.69
N ARG A 165 -4.19 -18.22 9.87
CA ARG A 165 -4.36 -18.36 8.41
C ARG A 165 -5.74 -18.92 7.99
N PRO A 166 -6.23 -20.06 8.53
CA PRO A 166 -7.53 -20.61 8.12
C PRO A 166 -8.74 -19.81 8.61
N SER A 167 -8.54 -18.86 9.54
CA SER A 167 -9.60 -18.04 10.12
C SER A 167 -9.48 -16.56 9.75
N LEU A 168 -8.57 -16.20 8.83
CA LEU A 168 -8.35 -14.83 8.42
C LEU A 168 -9.57 -14.30 7.65
N ARG A 169 -10.17 -13.22 8.15
CA ARG A 169 -11.39 -12.63 7.56
C ARG A 169 -11.14 -11.36 6.79
N LYS A 170 -10.17 -10.56 7.20
CA LYS A 170 -9.85 -9.25 6.61
C LYS A 170 -8.36 -9.18 6.35
N LEU A 171 -8.00 -8.94 5.10
CA LEU A 171 -6.62 -8.86 4.63
C LEU A 171 -6.44 -7.54 3.90
N ASN A 172 -5.44 -6.78 4.34
CA ASN A 172 -4.96 -5.62 3.62
C ASN A 172 -3.58 -5.93 3.06
N VAL A 173 -3.37 -5.60 1.80
CA VAL A 173 -2.10 -5.73 1.11
C VAL A 173 -1.69 -4.34 0.69
N ALA A 174 -0.52 -3.86 1.13
CA ALA A 174 -0.05 -2.52 0.83
C ALA A 174 1.36 -2.56 0.26
N PHE A 175 1.45 -2.76 -1.05
CA PHE A 175 2.72 -2.95 -1.74
C PHE A 175 3.15 -1.69 -2.46
N ARG A 176 4.32 -1.18 -2.05
CA ARG A 176 5.09 -0.20 -2.80
C ARG A 176 6.30 -0.88 -3.40
N LEU A 177 6.20 -1.27 -4.67
CA LEU A 177 7.19 -2.10 -5.34
C LEU A 177 8.16 -1.26 -6.18
N PRO A 178 9.34 -1.77 -6.53
CA PRO A 178 10.21 -1.10 -7.50
C PRO A 178 9.50 -0.91 -8.85
N LEU A 179 9.66 0.23 -9.52
CA LEU A 179 9.08 0.41 -10.89
C LEU A 179 9.55 -0.70 -11.85
N ALA A 180 10.82 -1.11 -11.72
CA ALA A 180 11.41 -2.21 -12.48
C ALA A 180 10.73 -3.58 -12.30
N PHE A 181 9.91 -3.76 -11.25
CA PHE A 181 9.07 -4.94 -11.08
C PHE A 181 7.92 -4.94 -12.10
N PHE A 182 7.22 -3.80 -12.26
CA PHE A 182 6.13 -3.67 -13.23
C PHE A 182 6.64 -3.77 -14.67
N GLU A 183 7.77 -3.14 -14.97
CA GLU A 183 8.44 -3.30 -16.28
C GLU A 183 8.82 -4.76 -16.56
N ALA A 184 9.19 -5.53 -15.53
CA ALA A 184 9.51 -6.95 -15.69
C ALA A 184 8.26 -7.81 -15.95
N LEU A 185 7.10 -7.43 -15.40
CA LEU A 185 5.83 -8.10 -15.73
C LEU A 185 5.47 -7.89 -17.21
N GLU A 186 5.61 -6.66 -17.71
CA GLU A 186 5.34 -6.35 -19.12
C GLU A 186 6.27 -7.12 -20.06
N LYS A 187 7.58 -7.13 -19.77
CA LYS A 187 8.56 -7.88 -20.57
C LYS A 187 8.31 -9.39 -20.55
N ALA A 188 7.89 -9.95 -19.41
CA ALA A 188 7.59 -11.37 -19.32
C ALA A 188 6.43 -11.78 -20.24
N LEU A 189 5.45 -10.89 -20.44
CA LEU A 189 4.34 -11.12 -21.38
C LEU A 189 4.82 -11.11 -22.85
N GLU A 190 5.66 -10.13 -23.21
CA GLU A 190 6.24 -10.03 -24.56
C GLU A 190 7.13 -11.25 -24.88
N GLU A 191 7.93 -11.69 -23.90
CA GLU A 191 8.79 -12.86 -24.04
C GLU A 191 7.99 -14.17 -24.16
N ASP A 192 6.88 -14.35 -23.42
CA ASP A 192 6.05 -15.57 -23.53
C ASP A 192 5.34 -15.69 -24.90
N GLU A 193 5.11 -14.57 -25.61
CA GLU A 193 4.66 -14.58 -27.00
C GLU A 193 5.77 -14.99 -27.99
N ASP A 194 7.04 -14.71 -27.69
CA ASP A 194 8.20 -15.02 -28.54
C ASP A 194 8.95 -16.34 -28.18
N PHE A 195 8.67 -16.94 -27.01
CA PHE A 195 9.41 -18.10 -26.46
C PHE A 195 8.98 -19.48 -26.98
N VAL A 196 8.81 -19.62 -28.30
CA VAL A 196 8.96 -20.94 -28.94
C VAL A 196 10.44 -21.29 -29.13
N LEU A 197 11.40 -20.37 -29.06
CA LEU A 197 12.81 -20.65 -29.41
C LEU A 197 13.88 -19.74 -28.75
N ALA A 198 14.31 -19.96 -27.50
CA ALA A 198 15.73 -19.83 -27.06
C ALA A 198 15.93 -19.86 -25.53
N GLY A 199 16.50 -20.93 -24.99
CA GLY A 199 16.94 -20.99 -23.59
C GLY A 199 18.17 -20.11 -23.34
N GLY A 200 18.06 -19.17 -22.40
CA GLY A 200 19.17 -18.33 -21.91
C GLY A 200 19.05 -18.03 -20.41
N ASP A 201 20.14 -18.24 -19.67
CA ASP A 201 20.25 -18.36 -18.19
C ASP A 201 20.17 -17.05 -17.35
N ASN A 202 19.84 -15.89 -17.93
CA ASN A 202 19.76 -14.62 -17.17
C ASN A 202 18.35 -14.28 -16.64
N THR A 203 17.38 -15.14 -16.87
CA THR A 203 15.95 -14.98 -16.51
C THR A 203 15.64 -15.25 -15.03
N SER A 204 16.58 -15.72 -14.21
CA SER A 204 16.26 -16.40 -12.94
C SER A 204 15.61 -15.53 -11.84
N PHE A 205 16.11 -14.32 -11.52
CA PHE A 205 15.59 -13.59 -10.33
C PHE A 205 14.29 -12.83 -10.59
N LYS A 206 14.20 -12.11 -11.72
CA LYS A 206 12.98 -11.37 -12.09
C LYS A 206 11.81 -12.31 -12.39
N SER A 207 12.07 -13.43 -13.06
CA SER A 207 11.03 -14.45 -13.27
C SER A 207 10.56 -15.07 -11.97
N VAL A 208 11.42 -15.25 -10.96
CA VAL A 208 11.00 -15.77 -9.65
C VAL A 208 10.04 -14.80 -8.96
N GLN A 209 10.29 -13.49 -9.01
CA GLN A 209 9.36 -12.50 -8.43
C GLN A 209 8.02 -12.44 -9.17
N CYS A 210 8.02 -12.46 -10.51
CA CYS A 210 6.80 -12.53 -11.30
C CYS A 210 6.01 -13.83 -11.02
N ASN A 211 6.68 -14.97 -10.94
CA ASN A 211 6.07 -16.25 -10.57
C ASN A 211 5.47 -16.23 -9.16
N THR A 212 6.18 -15.63 -8.19
CA THR A 212 5.64 -15.45 -6.83
C THR A 212 4.39 -14.58 -6.86
N TRP A 213 4.41 -13.48 -7.61
CA TRP A 213 3.26 -12.59 -7.79
C TRP A 213 2.04 -13.33 -8.33
N GLU A 214 2.21 -14.13 -9.39
CA GLU A 214 1.13 -14.89 -10.00
C GLU A 214 0.53 -15.95 -9.06
N ARG A 215 1.37 -16.63 -8.27
CA ARG A 215 0.94 -17.69 -7.34
C ARG A 215 0.30 -17.15 -6.06
N LEU A 216 0.65 -15.94 -5.66
CA LEU A 216 0.19 -15.31 -4.43
C LEU A 216 -1.34 -15.15 -4.42
N TRP A 217 -1.91 -14.67 -5.52
CA TRP A 217 -3.33 -14.31 -5.57
C TRP A 217 -4.29 -15.50 -5.51
N PRO A 218 -4.04 -16.63 -6.20
CA PRO A 218 -4.78 -17.87 -5.97
C PRO A 218 -4.78 -18.29 -4.50
N ALA A 219 -3.63 -18.24 -3.82
CA ALA A 219 -3.52 -18.62 -2.41
C ALA A 219 -4.31 -17.68 -1.48
N VAL A 220 -4.26 -16.35 -1.73
CA VAL A 220 -5.10 -15.38 -1.01
C VAL A 220 -6.59 -15.68 -1.24
N CYS A 221 -6.99 -15.88 -2.49
CA CYS A 221 -8.39 -16.12 -2.83
C CYS A 221 -8.92 -17.47 -2.31
N GLN A 222 -8.05 -18.42 -1.99
CA GLN A 222 -8.40 -19.72 -1.40
C GLN A 222 -8.53 -19.67 0.14
N LEU A 223 -8.24 -18.54 0.78
CA LEU A 223 -8.45 -18.40 2.22
C LEU A 223 -9.94 -18.59 2.59
N PRO A 224 -10.29 -19.60 3.42
CA PRO A 224 -11.65 -20.10 3.52
C PRO A 224 -12.62 -19.16 4.26
N GLN A 225 -12.09 -18.27 5.10
CA GLN A 225 -12.90 -17.30 5.84
C GLN A 225 -12.73 -15.87 5.35
N LEU A 226 -11.97 -15.63 4.27
CA LEU A 226 -11.68 -14.28 3.79
C LEU A 226 -12.95 -13.61 3.27
N ARG A 227 -13.27 -12.44 3.84
CA ARG A 227 -14.46 -11.63 3.58
C ARG A 227 -14.17 -10.23 3.06
N SER A 228 -12.96 -9.73 3.31
CA SER A 228 -12.54 -8.41 2.85
C SER A 228 -11.07 -8.49 2.43
N LEU A 229 -10.79 -8.04 1.20
CA LEU A 229 -9.47 -7.96 0.62
C LEU A 229 -9.27 -6.53 0.08
N HIS A 230 -8.43 -5.75 0.75
CA HIS A 230 -8.07 -4.42 0.28
C HIS A 230 -6.64 -4.46 -0.24
N ILE A 231 -6.45 -4.10 -1.50
CA ILE A 231 -5.16 -4.12 -2.17
C ILE A 231 -4.76 -2.68 -2.46
N TRP A 232 -3.56 -2.31 -2.03
CA TRP A 232 -2.97 -1.02 -2.29
C TRP A 232 -1.68 -1.22 -3.07
N LEU A 233 -1.62 -0.69 -4.29
CA LEU A 233 -0.45 -0.78 -5.15
C LEU A 233 0.11 0.60 -5.45
N ASP A 234 1.43 0.70 -5.43
CA ASP A 234 2.19 1.83 -5.91
C ASP A 234 3.59 1.36 -6.33
N HIS A 235 4.35 2.24 -6.97
CA HIS A 235 5.79 2.07 -7.13
C HIS A 235 6.61 3.13 -6.39
N ASP A 236 7.89 2.83 -6.16
CA ASP A 236 8.79 3.68 -5.39
C ASP A 236 9.45 4.83 -6.19
N ASP A 237 9.46 4.73 -7.51
CA ASP A 237 10.13 5.68 -8.43
C ASP A 237 9.32 6.97 -8.70
N ARG A 238 9.88 7.93 -9.43
CA ARG A 238 9.28 9.24 -9.78
C ARG A 238 8.31 9.24 -10.96
N PRO A 239 8.49 8.44 -12.04
CA PRO A 239 7.58 8.46 -13.19
C PRO A 239 6.11 8.30 -12.79
N SER A 240 5.18 8.85 -13.57
CA SER A 240 3.74 8.75 -13.29
C SER A 240 3.29 7.28 -13.21
N TRP A 241 2.32 7.00 -12.34
CA TRP A 241 1.67 5.68 -12.29
C TRP A 241 1.06 5.26 -13.62
N SER A 242 0.72 6.22 -14.50
CA SER A 242 0.19 5.94 -15.85
C SER A 242 1.15 5.23 -16.80
N PHE A 243 2.39 4.98 -16.38
CA PHE A 243 3.32 4.10 -17.10
C PHE A 243 3.23 2.63 -16.67
N VAL A 244 2.41 2.30 -15.67
CA VAL A 244 2.20 0.91 -15.22
C VAL A 244 0.97 0.33 -15.90
N ASN A 245 1.12 -0.82 -16.58
CA ASN A 245 -0.03 -1.57 -17.07
C ASN A 245 -0.82 -2.22 -15.91
N GLU A 246 -1.81 -1.49 -15.38
CA GLU A 246 -2.67 -1.94 -14.28
C GLU A 246 -3.40 -3.24 -14.60
N ARG A 247 -3.86 -3.39 -15.84
CA ARG A 247 -4.59 -4.58 -16.27
C ARG A 247 -3.71 -5.82 -16.20
N LEU A 248 -2.45 -5.69 -16.60
CA LEU A 248 -1.46 -6.76 -16.47
C LEU A 248 -1.11 -7.02 -15.01
N ALA A 249 -0.81 -5.97 -14.23
CA ALA A 249 -0.45 -6.11 -12.82
C ALA A 249 -1.55 -6.79 -11.98
N LEU A 250 -2.81 -6.51 -12.27
CA LEU A 250 -3.98 -7.08 -11.58
C LEU A 250 -4.58 -8.31 -12.28
N HIS A 251 -4.05 -8.72 -13.43
CA HIS A 251 -4.55 -9.90 -14.15
C HIS A 251 -4.57 -11.16 -13.26
N PRO A 252 -3.51 -11.48 -12.49
CA PRO A 252 -3.53 -12.63 -11.59
C PRO A 252 -4.63 -12.56 -10.50
N VAL A 253 -4.95 -11.35 -10.01
CA VAL A 253 -6.04 -11.12 -9.06
C VAL A 253 -7.38 -11.47 -9.73
N ILE A 254 -7.62 -10.93 -10.93
CA ILE A 254 -8.84 -11.18 -11.70
C ILE A 254 -9.01 -12.67 -11.98
N ALA A 255 -7.96 -13.34 -12.43
CA ALA A 255 -7.96 -14.77 -12.71
C ALA A 255 -8.27 -15.61 -11.46
N ALA A 256 -7.66 -15.28 -10.32
CA ALA A 256 -7.90 -15.96 -9.06
C ALA A 256 -9.35 -15.79 -8.57
N LEU A 257 -9.93 -14.60 -8.72
CA LEU A 257 -11.33 -14.32 -8.36
C LEU A 257 -12.32 -15.04 -9.27
N ALA A 258 -12.04 -15.10 -10.58
CA ALA A 258 -12.83 -15.86 -11.54
C ALA A 258 -12.83 -17.35 -11.17
N ALA A 259 -11.65 -17.92 -10.89
CA ALA A 259 -11.50 -19.31 -10.47
C ALA A 259 -12.25 -19.62 -9.17
N ARG A 260 -12.17 -18.72 -8.17
CA ARG A 260 -12.94 -18.84 -6.91
C ARG A 260 -14.44 -18.84 -7.18
N THR A 261 -14.92 -17.91 -8.01
CA THR A 261 -16.35 -17.79 -8.34
C THR A 261 -16.86 -19.04 -9.06
N GLN A 262 -16.06 -19.60 -9.98
CA GLN A 262 -16.38 -20.83 -10.70
C GLN A 262 -16.45 -22.04 -9.76
N ALA A 263 -15.44 -22.23 -8.89
CA ALA A 263 -15.41 -23.34 -7.94
C ALA A 263 -16.57 -23.28 -6.93
N CYS A 264 -16.97 -22.09 -6.50
CA CYS A 264 -18.05 -21.91 -5.53
C CYS A 264 -19.46 -21.93 -6.14
N SER A 265 -19.61 -21.84 -7.46
CA SER A 265 -20.93 -21.90 -8.12
C SER A 265 -21.67 -23.23 -7.89
N GLU A 266 -20.94 -24.27 -7.45
CA GLU A 266 -21.46 -25.59 -7.09
C GLU A 266 -21.94 -25.66 -5.61
N GLU A 267 -21.50 -24.72 -4.74
CA GLU A 267 -21.82 -24.69 -3.31
C GLU A 267 -22.85 -23.61 -2.96
N LYS A 268 -23.94 -24.01 -2.32
CA LYS A 268 -25.19 -23.23 -2.17
C LYS A 268 -25.11 -21.99 -1.26
N ILE A 269 -23.96 -21.68 -0.66
CA ILE A 269 -23.79 -20.56 0.29
C ILE A 269 -22.44 -19.87 0.00
N MET A 270 -22.41 -19.01 -1.02
CA MET A 270 -21.24 -18.19 -1.26
C MET A 270 -21.11 -17.12 -0.18
N GLN A 271 -19.96 -17.12 0.45
CA GLN A 271 -19.53 -16.05 1.34
C GLN A 271 -19.11 -14.86 0.46
N HIS A 272 -19.87 -13.76 0.51
CA HIS A 272 -19.50 -12.53 -0.17
C HIS A 272 -18.10 -12.08 0.26
N LEU A 273 -17.25 -11.81 -0.72
CA LEU A 273 -15.90 -11.28 -0.57
C LEU A 273 -15.95 -9.83 -1.09
N ASP A 274 -15.73 -8.89 -0.19
CA ASP A 274 -15.58 -7.47 -0.49
C ASP A 274 -14.15 -7.20 -0.95
N ILE A 275 -13.99 -6.50 -2.06
CA ILE A 275 -12.68 -6.27 -2.68
C ILE A 275 -12.59 -4.83 -3.16
N ALA A 276 -11.59 -4.14 -2.62
CA ALA A 276 -11.22 -2.79 -3.02
C ALA A 276 -9.75 -2.77 -3.46
N VAL A 277 -9.48 -2.12 -4.59
CA VAL A 277 -8.13 -1.91 -5.09
C VAL A 277 -7.86 -0.41 -5.14
N ASN A 278 -6.95 0.06 -4.30
CA ASN A 278 -6.54 1.44 -4.24
C ASN A 278 -5.31 1.65 -5.14
N LEU A 279 -5.46 2.53 -6.14
CA LEU A 279 -4.45 2.82 -7.16
C LEU A 279 -4.22 4.34 -7.26
N PRO A 280 -3.03 4.80 -7.65
CA PRO A 280 -2.83 6.21 -7.96
C PRO A 280 -3.75 6.71 -9.08
N LYS A 281 -4.04 8.02 -9.06
CA LYS A 281 -4.74 8.74 -10.14
C LYS A 281 -3.93 8.66 -11.44
N LEU A 282 -4.66 8.72 -12.56
CA LEU A 282 -4.10 8.51 -13.89
C LEU A 282 -3.92 9.84 -14.62
N HIS A 283 -2.72 10.06 -15.14
CA HIS A 283 -2.42 11.18 -16.00
C HIS A 283 -3.14 11.03 -17.36
N PRO A 284 -4.03 11.97 -17.75
CA PRO A 284 -4.87 11.88 -18.95
C PRO A 284 -4.10 11.67 -20.26
N ARG A 285 -2.89 12.24 -20.35
CA ARG A 285 -2.01 12.12 -21.52
C ARG A 285 -1.42 10.72 -21.74
N TYR A 286 -1.16 9.98 -20.66
CA TYR A 286 -0.37 8.75 -20.71
C TYR A 286 -1.22 7.50 -20.52
N ALA A 287 -2.29 7.60 -19.74
CA ALA A 287 -3.19 6.50 -19.48
C ALA A 287 -3.97 6.10 -20.74
N LYS A 288 -4.13 4.79 -20.97
CA LYS A 288 -4.80 4.23 -22.15
C LYS A 288 -5.77 3.10 -21.77
N PRO A 289 -6.94 2.98 -22.42
CA PRO A 289 -7.97 2.00 -22.05
C PRO A 289 -7.53 0.52 -22.08
N ASP A 290 -6.54 0.19 -22.90
CA ASP A 290 -5.96 -1.14 -23.09
C ASP A 290 -5.02 -1.58 -21.96
N THR A 291 -4.47 -0.63 -21.22
CA THR A 291 -3.48 -0.84 -20.14
C THR A 291 -4.05 -0.49 -18.76
N HIS A 292 -5.04 0.38 -18.70
CA HIS A 292 -5.59 0.91 -17.44
C HIS A 292 -7.10 0.72 -17.32
N PHE A 293 -7.59 0.82 -16.09
CA PHE A 293 -9.03 0.77 -15.79
C PHE A 293 -9.65 2.17 -15.80
N PHE A 294 -10.57 2.39 -16.74
CA PHE A 294 -11.39 3.61 -16.87
C PHE A 294 -12.84 3.31 -16.49
N GLN A 295 -13.57 4.34 -16.05
CA GLN A 295 -14.98 4.24 -15.67
C GLN A 295 -15.88 3.79 -16.84
N GLU A 296 -15.51 4.11 -18.08
CA GLU A 296 -16.24 3.75 -19.29
C GLU A 296 -15.99 2.30 -19.76
N GLY A 297 -15.01 1.61 -19.15
CA GLY A 297 -14.64 0.25 -19.51
C GLY A 297 -15.53 -0.82 -18.87
N PRO A 298 -15.35 -2.11 -19.24
CA PRO A 298 -15.99 -3.21 -18.52
C PRO A 298 -15.54 -3.16 -17.05
N PRO A 299 -16.48 -3.22 -16.09
CA PRO A 299 -16.14 -3.10 -14.69
C PRO A 299 -15.33 -4.33 -14.23
N PRO A 300 -14.23 -4.14 -13.49
CA PRO A 300 -13.51 -5.25 -12.88
C PRO A 300 -14.36 -5.92 -11.78
N PRO A 301 -13.97 -7.13 -11.31
CA PRO A 301 -14.68 -7.85 -10.24
C PRO A 301 -14.43 -7.26 -8.84
N PHE A 302 -14.01 -5.99 -8.75
CA PHE A 302 -13.65 -5.27 -7.53
C PHE A 302 -13.91 -3.76 -7.72
N THR A 303 -14.00 -3.02 -6.62
CA THR A 303 -14.05 -1.55 -6.68
C THR A 303 -12.63 -1.01 -6.83
N ILE A 304 -12.45 0.00 -7.69
CA ILE A 304 -11.19 0.75 -7.78
C ILE A 304 -11.38 2.09 -7.07
N GLU A 305 -10.49 2.38 -6.14
CA GLU A 305 -10.38 3.67 -5.46
C GLU A 305 -9.12 4.37 -5.98
N ARG A 306 -9.29 5.60 -6.48
CA ARG A 306 -8.19 6.40 -7.01
C ARG A 306 -7.72 7.39 -5.97
N ARG A 307 -6.40 7.55 -5.81
CA ARG A 307 -5.82 8.49 -4.84
C ARG A 307 -4.67 9.31 -5.40
N ILE A 308 -4.35 10.40 -4.72
CA ILE A 308 -3.11 11.14 -4.96
C ILE A 308 -1.90 10.27 -4.63
N ARG A 309 -0.87 10.40 -5.46
CA ARG A 309 0.42 9.73 -5.26
C ARG A 309 1.37 10.60 -4.46
N GLN A 310 2.33 9.96 -3.80
CA GLN A 310 3.47 10.63 -3.20
C GLN A 310 4.15 11.54 -4.23
N ARG A 311 4.37 12.81 -3.86
CA ARG A 311 4.98 13.86 -4.71
C ARG A 311 6.40 14.22 -4.32
N TRP A 312 6.79 13.84 -3.10
CA TRP A 312 8.13 14.05 -2.58
C TRP A 312 8.88 12.74 -2.67
N HIS A 313 10.03 12.71 -3.32
CA HIS A 313 10.80 11.50 -3.55
C HIS A 313 12.18 11.64 -2.94
N CYS A 314 12.71 10.54 -2.43
CA CYS A 314 14.11 10.51 -2.03
C CYS A 314 14.98 10.35 -3.28
N GLU A 315 15.97 11.23 -3.41
CA GLU A 315 17.01 11.16 -4.44
C GLU A 315 18.34 10.83 -3.77
N GLU A 316 19.12 9.96 -4.39
CA GLU A 316 20.50 9.73 -3.98
C GLU A 316 21.40 10.50 -4.95
N ARG A 317 22.04 11.58 -4.46
CA ARG A 317 23.03 12.34 -5.24
C ARG A 317 24.39 12.21 -4.57
N ASP A 318 25.44 12.00 -5.36
CA ASP A 318 26.83 11.87 -4.91
C ASP A 318 27.00 10.89 -3.73
N SER A 319 27.11 9.59 -4.06
CA SER A 319 27.50 8.47 -3.18
C SER A 319 27.25 8.70 -1.68
N GLU A 320 25.99 8.48 -1.28
CA GLU A 320 25.43 8.40 0.10
C GLU A 320 24.61 9.58 0.63
N LYS A 321 24.57 10.75 -0.02
CA LYS A 321 23.67 11.82 0.44
C LYS A 321 22.25 11.64 -0.11
N LEU A 322 21.30 11.54 0.83
CA LEU A 322 19.87 11.50 0.54
C LEU A 322 19.33 12.92 0.48
N TYR A 323 18.68 13.25 -0.64
CA TYR A 323 17.98 14.51 -0.87
C TYR A 323 16.50 14.26 -1.07
N VAL A 324 15.69 15.29 -0.90
CA VAL A 324 14.27 15.24 -1.22
C VAL A 324 14.02 16.03 -2.50
N GLY A 325 13.57 15.35 -3.54
CA GLY A 325 13.08 15.93 -4.79
C GLY A 325 11.57 16.05 -4.80
N TYR A 326 11.04 17.09 -5.47
CA TYR A 326 9.60 17.24 -5.71
C TYR A 326 9.29 16.86 -7.15
N LYS A 327 8.28 16.01 -7.33
CA LYS A 327 7.69 15.64 -8.61
C LYS A 327 6.22 15.34 -8.37
N ALA A 328 5.34 16.25 -8.81
CA ALA A 328 3.91 16.03 -8.76
C ALA A 328 3.51 14.88 -9.72
N ASP A 329 2.63 13.99 -9.25
CA ASP A 329 1.81 13.16 -10.13
C ASP A 329 0.44 13.82 -10.33
N PHE A 330 -0.35 13.33 -11.27
CA PHE A 330 -1.67 13.88 -11.56
C PHE A 330 -2.65 13.74 -10.35
N PRO A 331 -3.49 14.75 -10.06
CA PRO A 331 -3.52 16.10 -10.63
C PRO A 331 -2.39 16.99 -10.07
N VAL A 332 -1.74 17.78 -10.91
CA VAL A 332 -0.58 18.60 -10.54
C VAL A 332 -0.92 19.68 -9.50
N TRP A 333 -2.09 20.31 -9.62
CA TRP A 333 -2.64 21.39 -8.80
C TRP A 333 -3.54 20.92 -7.66
N HIS A 334 -3.32 19.73 -7.09
CA HIS A 334 -4.17 19.20 -6.02
C HIS A 334 -4.31 20.12 -4.79
N GLU A 335 -3.36 21.03 -4.57
CA GLU A 335 -3.36 21.99 -3.46
C GLU A 335 -4.23 23.23 -3.75
N LEU A 336 -4.72 23.41 -4.98
CA LEU A 336 -5.51 24.57 -5.37
C LEU A 336 -6.73 24.81 -4.47
N PRO A 337 -7.52 23.79 -4.05
CA PRO A 337 -8.62 23.96 -3.11
C PRO A 337 -8.17 24.57 -1.78
N GLU A 338 -7.03 24.11 -1.25
CA GLU A 338 -6.48 24.58 0.02
C GLU A 338 -5.90 25.99 -0.11
N MET A 339 -5.22 26.28 -1.23
CA MET A 339 -4.68 27.60 -1.52
C MET A 339 -5.78 28.66 -1.68
N CYS A 340 -6.88 28.33 -2.37
CA CYS A 340 -8.03 29.21 -2.51
C CYS A 340 -8.64 29.54 -1.14
N LYS A 341 -8.89 28.52 -0.30
CA LYS A 341 -9.40 28.68 1.06
C LYS A 341 -8.52 29.58 1.92
N GLU A 342 -7.20 29.38 1.86
CA GLU A 342 -6.24 30.18 2.61
C GLU A 342 -6.23 31.64 2.13
N SER A 343 -6.27 31.87 0.81
CA SER A 343 -6.33 33.21 0.23
C SER A 343 -7.61 33.94 0.66
N THR A 344 -8.76 33.29 0.58
CA THR A 344 -10.04 33.86 1.02
C THR A 344 -10.02 34.16 2.53
N ARG A 345 -9.39 33.30 3.34
CA ARG A 345 -9.18 33.57 4.77
C ARG A 345 -8.31 34.82 5.00
N MET A 346 -7.18 34.95 4.31
CA MET A 346 -6.29 36.11 4.46
C MET A 346 -6.97 37.43 4.06
N VAL A 347 -7.78 37.43 3.00
CA VAL A 347 -8.56 38.61 2.59
C VAL A 347 -9.57 39.00 3.68
N ARG A 348 -10.27 38.02 4.26
CA ARG A 348 -11.23 38.25 5.35
C ARG A 348 -10.56 38.79 6.62
N GLU A 349 -9.36 38.31 6.96
CA GLU A 349 -8.61 38.80 8.11
C GLU A 349 -8.05 40.22 7.90
N ALA A 350 -7.74 40.58 6.65
CA ALA A 350 -7.22 41.91 6.30
C ALA A 350 -8.33 42.98 6.24
N ASP A 351 -9.55 42.61 5.84
CA ASP A 351 -10.68 43.55 5.72
C ASP A 351 -11.63 43.45 6.92
N MET A 352 -11.21 43.99 8.07
CA MET A 352 -12.02 44.07 9.30
C MET A 352 -13.28 44.95 9.18
N THR A 353 -13.60 45.49 7.99
CA THR A 353 -14.69 46.46 7.80
C THR A 353 -15.89 45.96 7.00
N LEU A 354 -15.83 44.76 6.41
CA LEU A 354 -16.98 44.16 5.74
C LEU A 354 -17.95 43.57 6.78
N GLN A 355 -19.16 44.12 6.85
CA GLN A 355 -20.25 43.55 7.64
C GLN A 355 -20.59 42.16 7.09
N GLU A 356 -20.87 41.20 7.98
CA GLU A 356 -21.20 39.80 7.66
C GLU A 356 -22.33 39.64 6.62
N GLU A 357 -23.13 40.67 6.39
CA GLU A 357 -24.30 40.66 5.49
C GLU A 357 -23.95 40.89 3.99
N ASP A 358 -22.79 41.47 3.64
CA ASP A 358 -22.41 41.73 2.24
C ASP A 358 -21.56 40.61 1.59
N VAL A 359 -21.14 39.60 2.37
CA VAL A 359 -20.28 38.47 1.93
C VAL A 359 -21.06 37.15 1.96
N MET A 360 -22.30 37.18 1.46
CA MET A 360 -23.13 35.99 1.23
C MET A 360 -23.00 35.43 -0.21
N LEU A 361 -22.06 35.95 -1.00
CA LEU A 361 -21.62 35.22 -2.18
C LEU A 361 -20.69 34.11 -1.68
N GLU A 362 -21.28 32.94 -1.48
CA GLU A 362 -20.58 31.67 -1.36
C GLU A 362 -19.63 31.57 -2.56
N GLU A 363 -18.37 31.97 -2.40
CA GLU A 363 -17.32 31.50 -3.30
C GLU A 363 -17.32 29.98 -3.12
N GLU A 364 -17.89 29.27 -4.09
CA GLU A 364 -17.85 27.81 -4.13
C GLU A 364 -16.37 27.42 -4.18
N ASP A 365 -15.84 26.99 -3.04
CA ASP A 365 -14.48 26.48 -2.93
C ASP A 365 -14.33 25.32 -3.93
N MET A 366 -13.39 25.47 -4.87
CA MET A 366 -13.11 24.41 -5.85
C MET A 366 -12.75 23.12 -5.12
N THR A 367 -13.45 22.04 -5.44
CA THR A 367 -13.22 20.68 -4.92
C THR A 367 -12.03 20.03 -5.62
N LEU A 368 -11.48 18.94 -5.05
CA LEU A 368 -10.37 18.23 -5.66
C LEU A 368 -10.79 17.53 -6.96
N GLU A 369 -12.04 17.08 -7.03
CA GLU A 369 -12.67 16.52 -8.23
C GLU A 369 -12.76 17.57 -9.34
N GLU A 370 -13.16 18.81 -9.03
CA GLU A 370 -13.19 19.91 -10.01
C GLU A 370 -11.80 20.29 -10.51
N VAL A 371 -10.77 20.23 -9.66
CA VAL A 371 -9.36 20.40 -10.08
C VAL A 371 -8.96 19.31 -11.06
N GLU A 372 -9.30 18.05 -10.75
CA GLU A 372 -9.00 16.91 -11.61
C GLU A 372 -9.68 17.05 -12.98
N GLU A 373 -10.95 17.45 -13.01
CA GLU A 373 -11.70 17.70 -14.24
C GLU A 373 -11.11 18.86 -15.05
N LEU A 374 -10.73 19.96 -14.38
CA LEU A 374 -10.08 21.11 -14.99
C LEU A 374 -8.76 20.72 -15.65
N GLU A 375 -7.87 20.06 -14.92
CA GLU A 375 -6.58 19.61 -15.45
C GLU A 375 -6.77 18.59 -16.57
N THR A 376 -7.72 17.66 -16.44
CA THR A 376 -8.04 16.70 -17.51
C THR A 376 -8.40 17.41 -18.79
N ARG A 377 -9.27 18.42 -18.72
CA ARG A 377 -9.62 19.24 -19.88
C ARG A 377 -8.41 19.96 -20.47
N LEU A 378 -7.58 20.59 -19.63
CA LEU A 378 -6.38 21.30 -20.08
C LEU A 378 -5.39 20.36 -20.80
N TRP A 379 -5.15 19.18 -20.23
CA TRP A 379 -4.29 18.18 -20.84
C TRP A 379 -4.83 17.68 -22.19
N ASN A 380 -6.15 17.47 -22.29
CA ASN A 380 -6.81 17.06 -23.53
C ASN A 380 -6.75 18.15 -24.62
N GLU A 381 -6.69 19.42 -24.23
CA GLU A 381 -6.49 20.57 -25.13
C GLU A 381 -5.01 20.77 -25.52
N GLY A 382 -4.10 19.96 -24.97
CA GLY A 382 -2.65 20.07 -25.20
C GLY A 382 -1.98 21.16 -24.35
N THR A 383 -2.65 21.66 -23.31
CA THR A 383 -2.13 22.66 -22.39
C THR A 383 -1.29 21.98 -21.31
N ASN A 384 -0.03 22.41 -21.17
CA ASN A 384 0.88 21.88 -20.16
C ASN A 384 0.68 22.62 -18.82
N VAL A 385 0.03 21.96 -17.87
CA VAL A 385 -0.27 22.49 -16.53
C VAL A 385 1.00 22.85 -15.75
N HIS A 386 2.12 22.18 -16.02
CA HIS A 386 3.40 22.50 -15.37
C HIS A 386 3.98 23.85 -15.79
N GLU A 387 3.70 24.33 -17.02
CA GLU A 387 4.19 25.62 -17.50
C GLU A 387 3.59 26.76 -16.71
N PHE A 388 2.31 26.67 -16.34
CA PHE A 388 1.63 27.64 -15.50
C PHE A 388 2.19 27.70 -14.07
N MET A 389 2.71 26.60 -13.53
CA MET A 389 3.39 26.61 -12.22
C MET A 389 4.78 27.22 -12.30
N SER A 390 5.45 27.09 -13.45
CA SER A 390 6.84 27.48 -13.62
C SER A 390 7.08 28.99 -13.65
N ASP A 391 6.01 29.80 -13.79
CA ASP A 391 6.05 31.26 -13.60
C ASP A 391 6.49 31.66 -12.17
N PHE A 392 6.55 30.72 -11.22
CA PHE A 392 7.01 30.94 -9.84
C PHE A 392 8.38 30.34 -9.47
N ASN A 393 8.93 29.40 -10.25
CA ASN A 393 10.32 28.89 -10.16
C ASN A 393 10.56 27.95 -11.36
N GLY A 394 11.59 28.23 -12.16
CA GLY A 394 11.79 27.61 -13.49
C GLY A 394 11.71 26.07 -13.52
N PRO A 395 11.29 25.48 -14.65
CA PRO A 395 10.82 24.10 -14.67
C PRO A 395 11.98 23.10 -14.55
N PRO A 396 11.91 22.12 -13.63
CA PRO A 396 12.61 20.87 -13.86
C PRO A 396 12.05 20.23 -15.15
N PRO A 397 12.86 19.50 -15.93
CA PRO A 397 12.37 18.84 -17.13
C PRO A 397 11.21 17.88 -16.79
N ASP A 398 10.21 17.82 -17.67
CA ASP A 398 9.12 16.84 -17.60
C ASP A 398 9.71 15.43 -17.71
N GLU A 399 9.98 14.82 -16.55
CA GLU A 399 10.56 13.48 -16.43
C GLU A 399 9.65 12.42 -17.02
N ASP A 400 8.33 12.64 -17.02
CA ASP A 400 7.37 11.73 -17.66
C ASP A 400 7.50 11.79 -19.18
N THR A 401 7.73 12.98 -19.77
CA THR A 401 8.08 13.10 -21.19
C THR A 401 9.43 12.43 -21.50
N ILE A 402 10.44 12.57 -20.64
CA ILE A 402 11.74 11.89 -20.84
C ILE A 402 11.56 10.36 -20.76
N TYR A 403 10.82 9.89 -19.76
CA TYR A 403 10.53 8.47 -19.57
C TYR A 403 9.75 7.90 -20.75
N SER A 404 8.69 8.59 -21.20
CA SER A 404 7.90 8.22 -22.37
C SER A 404 8.75 8.08 -23.63
N ARG A 405 9.71 8.98 -23.87
CA ARG A 405 10.64 8.86 -25.01
C ARG A 405 11.52 7.62 -24.91
N ARG A 406 12.04 7.30 -23.73
CA ARG A 406 12.86 6.08 -23.52
C ARG A 406 12.06 4.81 -23.78
N PHE A 407 10.78 4.80 -23.39
CA PHE A 407 9.89 3.66 -23.60
C PHE A 407 9.53 3.49 -25.09
N LEU A 408 9.28 4.60 -25.80
CA LEU A 408 9.05 4.58 -27.25
C LEU A 408 10.32 4.19 -28.03
N ASP A 409 11.50 4.65 -27.66
CA ASP A 409 12.75 4.26 -28.33
C ASP A 409 13.08 2.76 -28.15
N GLN A 410 12.62 2.13 -27.06
CA GLN A 410 12.75 0.67 -26.87
C GLN A 410 11.82 -0.11 -27.81
N SER A 411 10.61 0.38 -28.12
CA SER A 411 9.69 -0.29 -29.05
C SER A 411 10.07 -0.12 -30.53
N TYR A 412 10.91 0.85 -30.88
CA TYR A 412 11.47 1.00 -32.23
C TYR A 412 12.73 0.15 -32.51
N LEU A 413 13.27 -0.56 -31.50
CA LEU A 413 14.40 -1.47 -31.68
C LEU A 413 14.01 -2.92 -31.96
N ALA A 414 12.72 -3.23 -32.07
CA ALA A 414 12.27 -4.46 -32.73
C ALA A 414 12.49 -4.30 -34.25
N PRO A 415 13.42 -5.05 -34.89
CA PRO A 415 13.57 -4.98 -36.32
C PRO A 415 12.36 -5.66 -36.95
N TRP A 416 11.40 -4.85 -37.40
CA TRP A 416 10.43 -5.28 -38.39
C TRP A 416 11.21 -5.70 -39.65
N PHE A 417 11.41 -7.01 -39.83
CA PHE A 417 11.71 -7.60 -41.12
C PHE A 417 10.87 -8.87 -41.31
N LEU A 418 9.83 -8.67 -42.12
CA LEU A 418 9.15 -9.58 -43.07
C LEU A 418 8.89 -11.03 -42.66
#